data_AF-A0A736G9T7-F1
#
_entry.id   AF-A0A736G9T7-F1
#
_cell.length_a   1.000
_cell.length_b   1.000
_cell.length_c   1.000
_cell.angle_alpha   90.00
_cell.angle_beta   90.00
_cell.angle_gamma   90.00
#
_symmetry.space_group_name_H-M   'P 1'
#
loop_
_entity.id
_entity.type
_entity.pdbx_description
1 polymer ?
#
loop_
_entity_poly.entity_id
_entity_poly.type
_entity_poly.pdbx_seq_one_letter_code
_entity_poly.pdbx_strand_id
1 'polypeptide(L)'
;MSNELFKAFRASELHDKNINFLIGSGASASFIPTLKINDDFTYEDILTDSDYSEIKDFIYYQYYKNILRKSFCFFKRDDDADLRKTRRETLSAYQELIDNIVNLINRKGANQIRRANIFTTNYDLFFENASDKLLRNSTNFIFNDGARGLKTRYLQISNFHTSTWHQGTNDLYKFEIPTINLIKMHGSVSWRKVNEEKIEVSYPNSYPKDLEVDLDIPDIQTAIKLIEDFTLTHTAKKSLALTNEDELALKEFRKEYDKLAIVNPTKAKFEETVFQQHYYQSLRLLSYELEKPQTVLICFGFSFKDEHIREIISRSLSNPSLIVYVFCYKHESKSEIKELINNKKIIFIYPENN
;
A
#
# COMPACT_ATOMS: atom_id res chain seq x y z
N MET A 1 -27.73 0.04 -20.51
CA MET A 1 -27.32 -1.37 -20.41
C MET A 1 -26.52 -1.55 -19.12
N SER A 2 -27.20 -1.45 -17.98
CA SER A 2 -26.63 -1.30 -16.63
C SER A 2 -26.37 -2.63 -15.91
N ASN A 3 -25.76 -3.62 -16.58
CA ASN A 3 -25.82 -5.00 -16.04
C ASN A 3 -24.67 -5.94 -16.43
N GLU A 4 -23.55 -5.48 -16.98
CA GLU A 4 -22.37 -6.35 -17.14
C GLU A 4 -21.56 -6.42 -15.84
N LEU A 5 -21.39 -5.29 -15.15
CA LEU A 5 -20.71 -5.20 -13.85
C LEU A 5 -21.35 -6.13 -12.79
N PHE A 6 -22.67 -6.08 -12.66
CA PHE A 6 -23.46 -6.89 -11.71
C PHE A 6 -23.68 -8.35 -12.18
N LYS A 7 -23.45 -8.66 -13.46
CA LYS A 7 -23.41 -10.05 -13.96
C LYS A 7 -22.05 -10.70 -13.70
N ALA A 8 -20.96 -9.95 -13.78
CA ALA A 8 -19.59 -10.44 -13.58
C ALA A 8 -19.19 -10.54 -12.10
N PHE A 9 -19.71 -9.64 -11.25
CA PHE A 9 -19.38 -9.58 -9.83
C PHE A 9 -20.64 -9.43 -8.97
N ARG A 10 -21.06 -10.52 -8.32
CA ARG A 10 -22.13 -10.50 -7.32
C ARG A 10 -21.52 -10.62 -5.93
N ALA A 11 -21.54 -9.53 -5.17
CA ALA A 11 -21.05 -9.53 -3.78
C ALA A 11 -21.73 -10.60 -2.91
N SER A 12 -22.98 -10.97 -3.22
CA SER A 12 -23.70 -12.06 -2.56
C SER A 12 -23.04 -13.44 -2.75
N GLU A 13 -22.26 -13.66 -3.81
CA GLU A 13 -21.56 -14.92 -4.09
C GLU A 13 -20.17 -14.98 -3.44
N LEU A 14 -19.81 -13.97 -2.64
CA LEU A 14 -18.53 -13.91 -1.92
C LEU A 14 -18.65 -14.25 -0.45
N HIS A 15 -19.86 -14.23 0.11
CA HIS A 15 -20.06 -14.32 1.56
C HIS A 15 -19.48 -15.61 2.14
N ASP A 16 -19.56 -16.73 1.43
CA ASP A 16 -19.08 -18.04 1.87
C ASP A 16 -17.61 -18.31 1.53
N LYS A 17 -16.90 -17.35 0.92
CA LYS A 17 -15.54 -17.54 0.39
C LYS A 17 -14.45 -17.00 1.31
N ASN A 18 -13.22 -17.46 1.12
CA ASN A 18 -12.02 -16.84 1.69
C ASN A 18 -11.71 -15.56 0.91
N ILE A 19 -11.91 -14.39 1.54
CA ILE A 19 -11.85 -13.08 0.87
C ILE A 19 -10.48 -12.44 1.11
N ASN A 20 -9.77 -12.17 0.02
CA ASN A 20 -8.50 -11.47 0.02
C ASN A 20 -8.56 -10.27 -0.93
N PHE A 21 -7.96 -9.16 -0.54
CA PHE A 21 -7.79 -7.96 -1.35
C PHE A 21 -6.31 -7.73 -1.63
N LEU A 22 -5.99 -7.26 -2.83
CA LEU A 22 -4.68 -6.73 -3.18
C LEU A 22 -4.83 -5.28 -3.65
N ILE A 23 -4.36 -4.36 -2.82
CA ILE A 23 -4.54 -2.92 -3.00
C ILE A 23 -3.20 -2.27 -3.33
N GLY A 24 -3.09 -1.74 -4.54
CA GLY A 24 -1.90 -1.05 -5.02
C GLY A 24 -1.98 0.48 -4.94
N SER A 25 -0.94 1.16 -5.43
CA SER A 25 -0.79 2.62 -5.33
C SER A 25 -1.85 3.39 -6.11
N GLY A 26 -2.47 2.75 -7.12
CA GLY A 26 -3.62 3.30 -7.83
C GLY A 26 -4.83 3.58 -6.93
N ALA A 27 -4.93 2.94 -5.76
CA ALA A 27 -6.08 3.10 -4.88
C ALA A 27 -6.15 4.46 -4.18
N SER A 28 -4.99 5.05 -3.88
CA SER A 28 -4.85 6.37 -3.27
C SER A 28 -4.38 7.44 -4.26
N ALA A 29 -4.32 7.12 -5.56
CA ALA A 29 -3.77 7.95 -6.65
C ALA A 29 -4.38 9.36 -6.75
N SER A 30 -5.64 9.54 -6.36
CA SER A 30 -6.30 10.84 -6.37
C SER A 30 -5.70 11.85 -5.38
N PHE A 31 -5.05 11.37 -4.32
CA PHE A 31 -4.41 12.21 -3.30
C PHE A 31 -2.88 12.02 -3.26
N ILE A 32 -2.43 10.77 -3.32
CA ILE A 32 -1.01 10.40 -3.30
C ILE A 32 -0.61 10.01 -4.73
N PRO A 33 0.31 10.72 -5.38
CA PRO A 33 0.72 10.36 -6.73
C PRO A 33 1.40 8.98 -6.75
N THR A 34 1.35 8.32 -7.92
CA THR A 34 2.07 7.05 -8.13
C THR A 34 3.57 7.29 -8.28
N LEU A 35 4.35 6.21 -8.45
CA LEU A 35 5.80 6.29 -8.65
C LEU A 35 6.23 6.91 -10.00
N LYS A 36 5.28 7.29 -10.85
CA LYS A 36 5.53 7.91 -12.16
C LYS A 36 5.90 9.38 -11.96
N ILE A 37 7.05 9.80 -12.51
CA ILE A 37 7.50 11.19 -12.44
C ILE A 37 7.02 11.96 -13.67
N ASN A 38 7.28 11.42 -14.85
CA ASN A 38 6.81 11.91 -16.15
C ASN A 38 6.45 10.72 -17.06
N ASP A 39 6.18 10.95 -18.34
CA ASP A 39 5.81 9.86 -19.27
C ASP A 39 6.94 8.85 -19.52
N ASP A 40 8.18 9.27 -19.34
CA ASP A 40 9.38 8.49 -19.67
C ASP A 40 10.01 7.81 -18.45
N PHE A 41 9.90 8.40 -17.26
CA PHE A 41 10.62 7.99 -16.06
C PHE A 41 9.72 7.78 -14.84
N THR A 42 10.06 6.74 -14.09
CA THR A 42 9.60 6.51 -12.71
C THR A 42 10.74 6.73 -11.72
N TYR A 43 10.40 6.84 -10.42
CA TYR A 43 11.43 6.84 -9.37
C TYR A 43 12.33 5.59 -9.42
N GLU A 44 11.82 4.44 -9.86
CA GLU A 44 12.59 3.20 -9.98
C GLU A 44 13.62 3.25 -11.10
N ASP A 45 13.28 3.86 -12.24
CA ASP A 45 14.18 4.02 -13.37
C ASP A 45 15.36 4.91 -12.98
N ILE A 46 15.07 6.08 -12.39
CA ILE A 46 16.09 7.07 -12.04
C ILE A 46 17.00 6.60 -10.89
N LEU A 47 16.45 5.92 -9.87
CA LEU A 47 17.27 5.41 -8.77
C LEU A 47 18.20 4.26 -9.18
N THR A 48 17.88 3.59 -10.29
CA THR A 48 18.66 2.48 -10.84
C THR A 48 19.73 2.96 -11.82
N ASP A 49 19.49 4.10 -12.47
CA ASP A 49 20.37 4.66 -13.48
C ASP A 49 21.67 5.20 -12.88
N SER A 50 22.81 4.89 -13.53
CA SER A 50 24.14 5.32 -13.12
C SER A 50 24.32 6.83 -13.19
N ASP A 51 23.64 7.50 -14.11
CA ASP A 51 23.81 8.93 -14.39
C ASP A 51 23.30 9.80 -13.21
N TYR A 52 22.42 9.24 -12.40
CA TYR A 52 21.82 9.90 -11.24
C TYR A 52 22.42 9.45 -9.90
N SER A 53 23.48 8.64 -9.94
CA SER A 53 24.09 8.07 -8.73
C SER A 53 24.62 9.12 -7.74
N GLU A 54 25.08 10.27 -8.22
CA GLU A 54 25.58 11.39 -7.40
C GLU A 54 24.46 12.13 -6.64
N ILE A 55 23.20 11.99 -7.04
CA ILE A 55 22.07 12.76 -6.52
C ILE A 55 21.02 11.88 -5.83
N LYS A 56 21.38 10.66 -5.44
CA LYS A 56 20.45 9.70 -4.80
C LYS A 56 19.73 10.30 -3.60
N ASP A 57 20.43 11.00 -2.72
CA ASP A 57 19.81 11.59 -1.51
C ASP A 57 18.79 12.67 -1.86
N PHE A 58 19.04 13.45 -2.91
CA PHE A 58 18.06 14.38 -3.47
C PHE A 58 16.82 13.64 -4.01
N ILE A 59 17.00 12.54 -4.75
CA ILE A 59 15.88 11.74 -5.27
C ILE A 59 15.05 11.16 -4.14
N TYR A 60 15.68 10.64 -3.08
CA TYR A 60 14.98 10.16 -1.88
C TYR A 60 14.23 11.28 -1.16
N TYR A 61 14.81 12.48 -1.07
CA TYR A 61 14.14 13.65 -0.52
C TYR A 61 12.90 14.03 -1.33
N GLN A 62 12.99 14.07 -2.66
CA GLN A 62 11.84 14.34 -3.53
C GLN A 62 10.78 13.24 -3.44
N TYR A 63 11.20 11.98 -3.40
CA TYR A 63 10.31 10.84 -3.18
C TYR A 63 9.55 10.97 -1.85
N TYR A 64 10.24 11.35 -0.78
CA TYR A 64 9.61 11.62 0.51
C TYR A 64 8.62 12.78 0.41
N LYS A 65 9.04 13.93 -0.10
CA LYS A 65 8.22 15.14 -0.18
C LYS A 65 6.94 14.93 -0.99
N ASN A 66 7.05 14.24 -2.13
CA ASN A 66 5.95 14.08 -3.08
C ASN A 66 5.02 12.91 -2.72
N ILE A 67 5.56 11.82 -2.16
CA ILE A 67 4.82 10.57 -1.91
C ILE A 67 4.70 10.28 -0.40
N LEU A 68 5.80 9.95 0.28
CA LEU A 68 5.73 9.43 1.66
C LEU A 68 5.16 10.44 2.66
N ARG A 69 5.46 11.73 2.47
CA ARG A 69 4.90 12.82 3.26
C ARG A 69 3.38 12.85 3.16
N LYS A 70 2.81 12.61 1.97
CA LYS A 70 1.36 12.52 1.79
C LYS A 70 0.80 11.20 2.36
N SER A 71 1.59 10.13 2.37
CA SER A 71 1.23 8.82 2.93
C SER A 71 0.92 8.83 4.44
N PHE A 72 1.39 9.81 5.20
CA PHE A 72 0.95 9.98 6.61
C PHE A 72 -0.53 10.37 6.73
N CYS A 73 -1.14 10.88 5.66
CA CYS A 73 -2.56 11.22 5.60
C CYS A 73 -3.01 12.25 6.66
N PHE A 74 -2.10 13.11 7.14
CA PHE A 74 -2.44 14.13 8.13
C PHE A 74 -3.36 15.21 7.59
N PHE A 75 -4.14 15.80 8.49
CA PHE A 75 -5.00 16.94 8.21
C PHE A 75 -4.28 18.25 8.52
N LYS A 76 -4.03 19.08 7.51
CA LYS A 76 -3.59 20.47 7.69
C LYS A 76 -4.72 21.42 7.35
N ARG A 77 -4.83 22.50 8.15
CA ARG A 77 -5.80 23.57 7.92
C ARG A 77 -5.39 24.46 6.75
N ASP A 78 -4.09 24.61 6.56
CA ASP A 78 -3.48 25.49 5.53
C ASP A 78 -3.34 24.81 4.16
N ASP A 79 -3.75 23.53 4.04
CA ASP A 79 -3.79 22.85 2.75
C ASP A 79 -4.77 23.54 1.80
N ASP A 80 -4.44 23.54 0.50
CA ASP A 80 -5.32 24.00 -0.55
C ASP A 80 -6.72 23.34 -0.49
N ALA A 81 -7.76 24.07 -0.90
CA ALA A 81 -9.14 23.58 -0.84
C ALA A 81 -9.36 22.30 -1.64
N ASP A 82 -8.72 22.17 -2.80
CA ASP A 82 -8.83 20.99 -3.66
C ASP A 82 -8.11 19.78 -3.04
N LEU A 83 -6.91 20.00 -2.50
CA LEU A 83 -6.14 18.95 -1.80
C LEU A 83 -6.90 18.43 -0.57
N ARG A 84 -7.57 19.30 0.17
CA ARG A 84 -8.42 18.90 1.32
C ARG A 84 -9.63 18.09 0.88
N LYS A 85 -10.22 18.44 -0.27
CA LYS A 85 -11.37 17.75 -0.85
C LYS A 85 -10.98 16.35 -1.32
N THR A 86 -9.96 16.23 -2.16
CA THR A 86 -9.48 14.94 -2.68
C THR A 86 -9.11 13.99 -1.55
N ARG A 87 -8.36 14.44 -0.53
CA ARG A 87 -8.05 13.64 0.66
C ARG A 87 -9.30 13.10 1.37
N ARG A 88 -10.31 13.96 1.53
CA ARG A 88 -11.56 13.59 2.23
C ARG A 88 -12.34 12.57 1.43
N GLU A 89 -12.44 12.75 0.12
CA GLU A 89 -13.09 11.82 -0.79
C GLU A 89 -12.37 10.46 -0.80
N THR A 90 -11.04 10.45 -0.89
CA THR A 90 -10.24 9.22 -0.77
C THR A 90 -10.48 8.53 0.57
N LEU A 91 -10.43 9.26 1.69
CA LEU A 91 -10.69 8.68 3.00
C LEU A 91 -12.13 8.11 3.10
N SER A 92 -13.13 8.80 2.55
CA SER A 92 -14.51 8.31 2.51
C SER A 92 -14.62 7.01 1.72
N ALA A 93 -13.96 6.91 0.56
CA ALA A 93 -13.94 5.68 -0.23
C ALA A 93 -13.32 4.50 0.52
N TYR A 94 -12.25 4.72 1.30
CA TYR A 94 -11.67 3.69 2.16
C TYR A 94 -12.61 3.30 3.31
N GLN A 95 -13.33 4.26 3.90
CA GLN A 95 -14.35 3.98 4.93
C GLN A 95 -15.49 3.11 4.35
N GLU A 96 -16.00 3.46 3.18
CA GLU A 96 -17.03 2.68 2.49
C GLU A 96 -16.53 1.28 2.12
N LEU A 97 -15.29 1.14 1.66
CA LEU A 97 -14.69 -0.15 1.38
C LEU A 97 -14.63 -1.03 2.64
N ILE A 98 -14.12 -0.51 3.75
CA ILE A 98 -14.01 -1.25 5.01
C ILE A 98 -15.40 -1.63 5.53
N ASP A 99 -16.35 -0.70 5.52
CA ASP A 99 -17.73 -0.98 5.96
C ASP A 99 -18.38 -2.08 5.11
N ASN A 100 -18.21 -2.02 3.78
CA ASN A 100 -18.68 -3.07 2.87
C ASN A 100 -18.01 -4.42 3.14
N ILE A 101 -16.71 -4.45 3.44
CA ILE A 101 -15.99 -5.68 3.81
C ILE A 101 -16.56 -6.25 5.12
N VAL A 102 -16.73 -5.41 6.15
CA VAL A 102 -17.29 -5.82 7.45
C VAL A 102 -18.70 -6.38 7.26
N ASN A 103 -19.55 -5.69 6.49
CA ASN A 103 -20.91 -6.14 6.18
C ASN A 103 -20.93 -7.46 5.41
N LEU A 104 -19.97 -7.69 4.52
CA LEU A 104 -19.82 -8.93 3.77
C LEU A 104 -19.41 -10.10 4.68
N ILE A 105 -18.36 -9.94 5.50
CA ILE A 105 -17.87 -11.00 6.39
C ILE A 105 -18.81 -11.27 7.57
N ASN A 106 -19.66 -10.31 7.96
CA ASN A 106 -20.72 -10.53 8.94
C ASN A 106 -21.80 -11.52 8.47
N ARG A 107 -21.99 -11.65 7.16
CA ARG A 107 -22.95 -12.58 6.55
C ARG A 107 -22.44 -14.01 6.49
N LYS A 108 -21.18 -14.27 6.88
CA LYS A 108 -20.62 -15.62 6.96
C LYS A 108 -21.35 -16.47 8.00
N GLY A 109 -21.53 -17.75 7.66
CA GLY A 109 -22.14 -18.73 8.55
C GLY A 109 -21.30 -18.95 9.82
N ALA A 110 -21.93 -19.47 10.88
CA ALA A 110 -21.28 -19.65 12.18
C ALA A 110 -20.03 -20.57 12.17
N ASN A 111 -19.93 -21.46 11.18
CA ASN A 111 -18.80 -22.39 11.03
C ASN A 111 -17.66 -21.81 10.17
N GLN A 112 -17.82 -20.59 9.64
CA GLN A 112 -16.82 -19.93 8.82
C GLN A 112 -16.16 -18.80 9.59
N ILE A 113 -14.84 -18.67 9.39
CA ILE A 113 -14.06 -17.59 10.00
C ILE A 113 -14.47 -16.27 9.36
N ARG A 114 -14.93 -15.33 10.19
CA ARG A 114 -15.34 -13.96 9.82
C ARG A 114 -14.14 -13.06 9.61
N ARG A 115 -13.32 -13.41 8.62
CA ARG A 115 -12.08 -12.71 8.30
C ARG A 115 -11.97 -12.34 6.83
N ALA A 116 -11.40 -11.17 6.59
CA ALA A 116 -10.88 -10.74 5.30
C ALA A 116 -9.43 -10.27 5.46
N ASN A 117 -8.60 -10.53 4.45
CA ASN A 117 -7.22 -10.06 4.42
C ASN A 117 -7.06 -8.99 3.34
N ILE A 118 -6.38 -7.90 3.67
CA ILE A 118 -6.01 -6.83 2.75
C ILE A 118 -4.49 -6.84 2.65
N PHE A 119 -3.99 -7.29 1.51
CA PHE A 119 -2.60 -7.15 1.13
C PHE A 119 -2.42 -5.82 0.41
N THR A 120 -1.42 -5.04 0.79
CA THR A 120 -1.15 -3.78 0.10
C THR A 120 0.34 -3.54 -0.10
N THR A 121 0.66 -2.91 -1.22
CA THR A 121 1.99 -2.38 -1.54
C THR A 121 2.12 -0.91 -1.15
N ASN A 122 1.09 -0.31 -0.55
CA ASN A 122 1.08 1.10 -0.21
C ASN A 122 1.65 1.34 1.19
N TYR A 123 2.35 2.45 1.33
CA TYR A 123 2.89 2.90 2.60
C TYR A 123 1.89 3.73 3.42
N ASP A 124 0.77 4.13 2.80
CA ASP A 124 -0.16 5.12 3.33
C ASP A 124 -1.03 4.64 4.49
N LEU A 125 -1.52 5.58 5.29
CA LEU A 125 -2.32 5.31 6.50
C LEU A 125 -3.84 5.42 6.27
N PHE A 126 -4.33 5.34 5.03
CA PHE A 126 -5.77 5.49 4.77
C PHE A 126 -6.61 4.39 5.42
N PHE A 127 -6.15 3.13 5.41
CA PHE A 127 -6.88 2.02 6.05
C PHE A 127 -6.97 2.22 7.57
N GLU A 128 -5.87 2.62 8.20
CA GLU A 128 -5.81 2.85 9.64
C GLU A 128 -6.70 4.03 10.05
N ASN A 129 -6.59 5.15 9.34
CA ASN A 129 -7.40 6.35 9.60
C ASN A 129 -8.89 6.11 9.34
N ALA A 130 -9.23 5.35 8.29
CA ALA A 130 -10.61 4.97 8.01
C ALA A 130 -11.16 4.04 9.10
N SER A 131 -10.37 3.06 9.54
CA SER A 131 -10.75 2.12 10.60
C SER A 131 -10.97 2.82 11.94
N ASP A 132 -10.06 3.70 12.35
CA ASP A 132 -10.19 4.49 13.58
C ASP A 132 -11.48 5.33 13.59
N LYS A 133 -11.84 5.93 12.44
CA LYS A 133 -13.14 6.63 12.30
C LYS A 133 -14.35 5.70 12.42
N LEU A 134 -14.32 4.54 11.78
CA LEU A 134 -15.45 3.59 11.81
C LEU A 134 -15.64 2.98 13.20
N LEU A 135 -14.56 2.63 13.89
CA LEU A 135 -14.59 2.08 15.24
C LEU A 135 -15.18 3.09 16.26
N ARG A 136 -14.93 4.39 16.07
CA ARG A 136 -15.57 5.46 16.88
C ARG A 136 -17.06 5.61 16.61
N ASN A 137 -17.51 5.28 15.39
CA ASN A 137 -18.90 5.40 14.96
C ASN A 137 -19.73 4.13 15.25
N SER A 138 -19.24 3.23 16.11
CA SER A 138 -19.92 2.00 16.58
C SER A 138 -19.96 0.83 15.59
N THR A 139 -19.12 0.80 14.55
CA THR A 139 -18.97 -0.42 13.74
C THR A 139 -18.18 -1.47 14.54
N ASN A 140 -18.79 -2.61 14.84
CA ASN A 140 -18.15 -3.67 15.64
C ASN A 140 -17.32 -4.62 14.75
N PHE A 141 -16.01 -4.36 14.66
CA PHE A 141 -15.03 -5.24 14.02
C PHE A 141 -13.65 -5.07 14.67
N ILE A 142 -12.74 -6.00 14.39
CA ILE A 142 -11.33 -5.92 14.76
C ILE A 142 -10.52 -5.52 13.53
N PHE A 143 -9.77 -4.43 13.65
CA PHE A 143 -8.74 -4.07 12.69
C PHE A 143 -7.38 -4.56 13.19
N ASN A 144 -6.73 -5.43 12.41
CA ASN A 144 -5.48 -6.07 12.77
C ASN A 144 -4.37 -5.69 11.78
N ASP A 145 -3.44 -4.83 12.21
CA ASP A 145 -2.25 -4.41 11.48
C ASP A 145 -1.04 -5.34 11.69
N GLY A 146 -1.23 -6.46 12.41
CA GLY A 146 -0.17 -7.41 12.75
C GLY A 146 0.72 -7.00 13.91
N ALA A 147 0.55 -5.79 14.45
CA ALA A 147 1.38 -5.29 15.54
C ALA A 147 0.77 -5.59 16.91
N ARG A 148 1.59 -6.12 17.83
CA ARG A 148 1.15 -6.48 19.18
C ARG A 148 2.01 -5.79 20.24
N GLY A 149 1.35 -5.35 21.29
CA GLY A 149 1.96 -4.67 22.42
C GLY A 149 1.00 -3.66 23.04
N LEU A 150 1.36 -3.11 24.19
CA LEU A 150 0.53 -2.14 24.91
C LEU A 150 1.01 -0.70 24.69
N LYS A 151 2.26 -0.40 25.07
CA LYS A 151 2.88 0.93 24.87
C LYS A 151 3.71 0.96 23.58
N THR A 152 4.57 -0.02 23.42
CA THR A 152 5.36 -0.27 22.22
C THR A 152 4.78 -1.49 21.52
N ARG A 153 4.52 -1.37 20.21
CA ARG A 153 3.89 -2.42 19.41
C ARG A 153 4.89 -2.91 18.37
N TYR A 154 5.12 -4.21 18.35
CA TYR A 154 6.02 -4.84 17.38
C TYR A 154 5.22 -5.68 16.38
N LEU A 155 5.61 -5.57 15.12
CA LEU A 155 5.01 -6.32 14.03
C LEU A 155 5.39 -7.80 14.10
N GLN A 156 4.40 -8.69 14.03
CA GLN A 156 4.65 -10.13 13.94
C GLN A 156 3.62 -10.79 13.02
N ILE A 157 4.10 -11.53 12.02
CA ILE A 157 3.24 -12.19 11.02
C ILE A 157 2.26 -13.19 11.64
N SER A 158 2.65 -13.86 12.73
CA SER A 158 1.77 -14.80 13.45
C SER A 158 0.49 -14.14 13.99
N ASN A 159 0.49 -12.82 14.22
CA ASN A 159 -0.69 -12.10 14.70
C ASN A 159 -1.80 -12.02 13.65
N PHE A 160 -1.53 -12.22 12.35
CA PHE A 160 -2.59 -12.25 11.34
C PHE A 160 -3.47 -13.51 11.42
N HIS A 161 -3.09 -14.49 12.24
CA HIS A 161 -3.84 -15.72 12.47
C HIS A 161 -4.60 -15.76 13.81
N THR A 162 -4.78 -14.61 14.47
CA THR A 162 -5.62 -14.52 15.69
C THR A 162 -7.09 -14.31 15.35
N SER A 163 -7.99 -14.97 16.10
CA SER A 163 -9.44 -14.71 16.07
C SER A 163 -9.91 -14.18 17.41
N THR A 164 -10.87 -13.25 17.37
CA THR A 164 -11.46 -12.64 18.57
C THR A 164 -12.94 -12.99 18.64
N TRP A 165 -13.39 -13.41 19.82
CA TRP A 165 -14.77 -13.85 20.03
C TRP A 165 -15.40 -13.02 21.13
N HIS A 166 -16.64 -12.58 20.90
CA HIS A 166 -17.47 -11.96 21.90
C HIS A 166 -18.26 -13.02 22.66
N GLN A 167 -18.29 -12.92 23.98
CA GLN A 167 -19.03 -13.81 24.87
C GLN A 167 -20.14 -13.01 25.57
N GLY A 168 -21.37 -13.53 25.54
CA GLY A 168 -22.51 -12.91 26.22
C GLY A 168 -22.34 -12.92 27.74
N THR A 169 -23.07 -12.05 28.45
CA THR A 169 -22.94 -11.84 29.91
C THR A 169 -23.22 -13.07 30.77
N ASN A 170 -24.00 -14.03 30.26
CA ASN A 170 -24.32 -15.28 30.95
C ASN A 170 -23.61 -16.49 30.30
N ASP A 171 -22.62 -16.25 29.44
CA ASP A 171 -21.87 -17.27 28.71
C ASP A 171 -22.71 -18.20 27.80
N LEU A 172 -23.97 -17.82 27.56
CA LEU A 172 -24.95 -18.63 26.80
C LEU A 172 -24.71 -18.61 25.29
N TYR A 173 -24.04 -17.58 24.78
CA TYR A 173 -23.73 -17.47 23.36
C TYR A 173 -22.35 -16.85 23.16
N LYS A 174 -21.69 -17.31 22.11
CA LYS A 174 -20.38 -16.87 21.66
C LYS A 174 -20.44 -16.66 20.16
N PHE A 175 -19.95 -15.52 19.68
CA PHE A 175 -19.85 -15.25 18.24
C PHE A 175 -18.50 -14.61 17.92
N GLU A 176 -17.97 -14.91 16.73
CA GLU A 176 -16.73 -14.33 16.27
C GLU A 176 -16.95 -12.88 15.85
N ILE A 177 -16.06 -11.99 16.28
CA ILE A 177 -16.06 -10.59 15.86
C ILE A 177 -15.39 -10.52 14.48
N PRO A 178 -16.03 -9.89 13.48
CA PRO A 178 -15.44 -9.63 12.16
C PRO A 178 -14.02 -9.09 12.27
N THR A 179 -13.08 -9.67 11.56
CA THR A 179 -11.67 -9.25 11.60
C THR A 179 -11.18 -8.89 10.20
N ILE A 180 -10.60 -7.69 10.06
CA ILE A 180 -9.88 -7.28 8.87
C ILE A 180 -8.39 -7.24 9.20
N ASN A 181 -7.63 -8.08 8.50
CA ASN A 181 -6.18 -8.05 8.57
C ASN A 181 -5.64 -7.10 7.50
N LEU A 182 -4.76 -6.16 7.87
CA LEU A 182 -3.99 -5.32 6.95
C LEU A 182 -2.53 -5.80 6.92
N ILE A 183 -2.13 -6.37 5.79
CA ILE A 183 -0.78 -6.87 5.53
C ILE A 183 -0.08 -5.92 4.55
N LYS A 184 0.80 -5.07 5.08
CA LYS A 184 1.61 -4.15 4.26
C LYS A 184 2.90 -4.84 3.82
N MET A 185 2.94 -5.25 2.55
CA MET A 185 4.09 -6.00 2.01
C MET A 185 5.30 -5.08 1.87
N HIS A 186 5.10 -3.84 1.41
CA HIS A 186 6.19 -2.90 1.16
C HIS A 186 6.53 -2.01 2.37
N GLY A 187 5.96 -2.28 3.54
CA GLY A 187 6.16 -1.45 4.71
C GLY A 187 5.18 -0.29 4.83
N SER A 188 5.46 0.61 5.77
CA SER A 188 4.55 1.71 6.12
C SER A 188 5.31 2.91 6.63
N VAL A 189 4.75 4.11 6.43
CA VAL A 189 5.28 5.33 7.09
C VAL A 189 5.10 5.32 8.61
N SER A 190 4.26 4.42 9.13
CA SER A 190 4.10 4.17 10.57
C SER A 190 5.14 3.19 11.14
N TRP A 191 6.00 2.60 10.31
CA TRP A 191 6.93 1.57 10.75
C TRP A 191 8.33 2.12 10.94
N ARG A 192 8.93 1.83 12.09
CA ARG A 192 10.29 2.21 12.45
C ARG A 192 11.13 0.97 12.70
N LYS A 193 12.33 0.97 12.14
CA LYS A 193 13.34 -0.05 12.43
C LYS A 193 13.93 0.21 13.82
N VAL A 194 13.85 -0.78 14.70
CA VAL A 194 14.47 -0.70 16.04
C VAL A 194 15.83 -1.38 16.04
N ASN A 195 15.92 -2.53 15.38
CA ASN A 195 17.15 -3.30 15.19
C ASN A 195 16.99 -4.24 13.99
N GLU A 196 17.98 -5.09 13.74
CA GLU A 196 17.97 -6.12 12.69
C GLU A 196 16.94 -7.24 12.90
N GLU A 197 16.07 -7.17 13.91
CA GLU A 197 15.08 -8.21 14.22
C GLU A 197 13.64 -7.70 14.32
N LYS A 198 13.44 -6.40 14.58
CA LYS A 198 12.16 -5.87 15.05
C LYS A 198 11.76 -4.59 14.30
N ILE A 199 10.52 -4.62 13.84
CA ILE A 199 9.80 -3.47 13.30
C ILE A 199 8.81 -3.01 14.37
N GLU A 200 8.97 -1.76 14.82
CA GLU A 200 8.02 -1.08 15.70
C GLU A 200 6.96 -0.37 14.85
N VAL A 201 5.70 -0.51 15.26
CA VAL A 201 4.57 0.17 14.62
C VAL A 201 4.09 1.29 15.53
N SER A 202 4.17 2.53 15.02
CA SER A 202 3.77 3.74 15.73
C SER A 202 3.01 4.66 14.79
N TYR A 203 1.90 5.23 15.26
CA TYR A 203 1.11 6.18 14.51
C TYR A 203 1.41 7.60 15.00
N PRO A 204 2.29 8.35 14.31
CA PRO A 204 2.62 9.70 14.74
C PRO A 204 1.42 10.64 14.55
N ASN A 205 1.30 11.66 15.42
CA ASN A 205 0.27 12.71 15.33
C ASN A 205 0.75 13.94 14.54
N SER A 206 2.03 13.97 14.18
CA SER A 206 2.67 15.04 13.43
C SER A 206 3.77 14.46 12.55
N TYR A 207 4.20 15.22 11.55
CA TYR A 207 5.35 14.81 10.76
C TYR A 207 6.59 14.64 11.64
N PRO A 208 7.41 13.61 11.39
CA PRO A 208 8.69 13.46 12.08
C PRO A 208 9.55 14.70 11.79
N LYS A 209 9.85 15.49 12.82
CA LYS A 209 10.56 16.78 12.66
C LYS A 209 11.90 16.62 11.95
N ASP A 210 12.57 15.49 12.18
CA ASP A 210 13.89 15.22 11.62
C ASP A 210 13.84 14.86 10.11
N LEU A 211 12.64 14.64 9.55
CA LEU A 211 12.41 14.49 8.11
C LEU A 211 11.91 15.79 7.45
N GLU A 212 11.59 16.82 8.24
CA GLU A 212 11.10 18.11 7.76
C GLU A 212 12.28 19.04 7.49
N VAL A 213 13.02 18.76 6.41
CA VAL A 213 14.07 19.66 5.93
C VAL A 213 13.47 20.62 4.92
N ASP A 214 13.72 21.92 5.12
CA ASP A 214 13.34 22.96 4.18
C ASP A 214 14.53 23.29 3.28
N LEU A 215 14.45 22.88 2.02
CA LEU A 215 15.49 23.07 1.02
C LEU A 215 14.90 23.78 -0.20
N ASP A 216 15.52 24.88 -0.60
CA ASP A 216 15.17 25.63 -1.81
C ASP A 216 15.83 25.01 -3.04
N ILE A 217 15.38 23.79 -3.39
CA ILE A 217 15.92 22.98 -4.49
C ILE A 217 14.80 22.73 -5.52
N PRO A 218 15.09 22.72 -6.83
CA PRO A 218 14.10 22.40 -7.86
C PRO A 218 13.36 21.08 -7.61
N ASP A 219 12.11 21.02 -8.07
CA ASP A 219 11.34 19.76 -8.10
C ASP A 219 12.00 18.73 -9.02
N ILE A 220 11.70 17.45 -8.78
CA ILE A 220 12.28 16.32 -9.48
C ILE A 220 12.12 16.41 -11.01
N GLN A 221 10.98 16.92 -11.51
CA GLN A 221 10.77 17.06 -12.96
C GLN A 221 11.69 18.10 -13.59
N THR A 222 11.88 19.24 -12.92
CA THR A 222 12.80 20.29 -13.38
C THR A 222 14.24 19.82 -13.27
N ALA A 223 14.57 19.10 -12.19
CA ALA A 223 15.88 18.49 -11.99
C ALA A 223 16.25 17.53 -13.14
N ILE A 224 15.34 16.64 -13.54
CA ILE A 224 15.57 15.70 -14.65
C ILE A 224 15.82 16.46 -15.95
N LYS A 225 14.97 17.44 -16.29
CA LYS A 225 15.14 18.24 -17.51
C LYS A 225 16.50 18.94 -17.56
N LEU A 226 16.91 19.56 -16.45
CA LEU A 226 18.24 20.18 -16.35
C LEU A 226 19.36 19.16 -16.57
N ILE A 227 19.24 17.97 -15.99
CA ILE A 227 20.27 16.94 -16.14
C ILE A 227 20.33 16.45 -17.59
N GLU A 228 19.17 16.17 -18.21
CA GLU A 228 19.07 15.76 -19.61
C GLU A 228 19.66 16.81 -20.56
N ASP A 229 19.32 18.08 -20.37
CA ASP A 229 19.80 19.20 -21.19
C ASP A 229 21.33 19.40 -21.09
N PHE A 230 21.94 19.05 -19.95
CA PHE A 230 23.37 19.27 -19.67
C PHE A 230 24.23 17.98 -19.64
N THR A 231 23.66 16.81 -19.96
CA THR A 231 24.31 15.48 -19.87
C THR A 231 25.70 15.41 -20.51
N LEU A 232 25.95 16.16 -21.60
CA LEU A 232 27.24 16.15 -22.31
C LEU A 232 28.32 17.09 -21.71
N THR A 233 27.98 17.93 -20.73
CA THR A 233 28.86 19.02 -20.25
C THR A 233 29.10 19.04 -18.75
N HIS A 234 28.16 18.55 -17.93
CA HIS A 234 28.23 18.65 -16.47
C HIS A 234 27.76 17.35 -15.81
N THR A 235 28.30 17.05 -14.61
CA THR A 235 27.75 15.97 -13.79
C THR A 235 26.38 16.39 -13.23
N ALA A 236 25.49 15.42 -12.95
CA ALA A 236 24.14 15.69 -12.42
C ALA A 236 24.16 16.62 -11.19
N LYS A 237 25.17 16.47 -10.33
CA LYS A 237 25.41 17.34 -9.18
C LYS A 237 25.66 18.81 -9.56
N LYS A 238 26.48 19.05 -10.59
CA LYS A 238 26.76 20.41 -11.08
C LYS A 238 25.53 21.03 -11.76
N SER A 239 24.73 20.23 -12.44
CA SER A 239 23.49 20.69 -13.09
C SER A 239 22.45 21.20 -12.10
N LEU A 240 22.42 20.65 -10.88
CA LEU A 240 21.51 21.07 -9.82
C LEU A 240 22.02 22.22 -8.94
N ALA A 241 23.28 22.63 -9.13
CA ALA A 241 23.93 23.70 -8.35
C ALA A 241 23.78 23.53 -6.81
N LEU A 242 23.77 22.29 -6.31
CA LEU A 242 23.64 21.99 -4.88
C LEU A 242 24.80 22.61 -4.09
N THR A 243 24.48 23.34 -3.03
CA THR A 243 25.50 23.89 -2.12
C THR A 243 26.00 22.81 -1.14
N ASN A 244 27.13 23.07 -0.49
CA ASN A 244 27.63 22.18 0.56
C ASN A 244 26.65 22.07 1.74
N GLU A 245 25.86 23.12 2.01
CA GLU A 245 24.83 23.12 3.05
C GLU A 245 23.66 22.20 2.67
N ASP A 246 23.20 22.27 1.41
CA ASP A 246 22.15 21.39 0.89
C ASP A 246 22.57 19.91 0.98
N GLU A 247 23.82 19.61 0.63
CA GLU A 247 24.35 18.25 0.73
C GLU A 247 24.39 17.72 2.16
N LEU A 248 24.77 18.57 3.11
CA LEU A 248 24.80 18.19 4.51
C LEU A 248 23.39 17.89 5.01
N ALA A 249 22.44 18.78 4.69
CA ALA A 249 21.04 18.63 5.04
C ALA A 249 20.39 17.38 4.41
N LEU A 250 20.70 17.09 3.13
CA LEU A 250 20.25 15.86 2.45
C LEU A 250 20.82 14.60 3.10
N LYS A 251 22.08 14.62 3.54
CA LYS A 251 22.70 13.50 4.28
C LYS A 251 22.08 13.28 5.66
N GLU A 252 21.74 14.36 6.37
CA GLU A 252 21.05 14.29 7.66
C GLU A 252 19.63 13.75 7.48
N PHE A 253 18.89 14.29 6.52
CA PHE A 253 17.60 13.75 6.08
C PHE A 253 17.71 12.25 5.78
N ARG A 254 18.75 11.85 5.03
CA ARG A 254 18.91 10.45 4.61
C ARG A 254 19.07 9.51 5.79
N LYS A 255 19.81 9.89 6.83
CA LYS A 255 19.97 9.09 8.06
C LYS A 255 18.64 8.83 8.77
N GLU A 256 17.75 9.82 8.78
CA GLU A 256 16.43 9.68 9.40
C GLU A 256 15.46 8.92 8.50
N TYR A 257 15.54 9.15 7.19
CA TYR A 257 14.79 8.43 6.17
C TYR A 257 15.07 6.93 6.25
N ASP A 258 16.34 6.55 6.38
CA ASP A 258 16.77 5.16 6.46
C ASP A 258 16.29 4.45 7.73
N LYS A 259 15.69 5.15 8.72
CA LYS A 259 15.04 4.49 9.87
C LYS A 259 13.63 4.00 9.57
N LEU A 260 13.02 4.47 8.48
CA LEU A 260 11.70 4.01 8.04
C LEU A 260 11.79 2.56 7.53
N ALA A 261 10.88 1.70 7.97
CA ALA A 261 10.81 0.33 7.51
C ALA A 261 9.92 0.22 6.26
N ILE A 262 10.47 0.62 5.09
CA ILE A 262 9.80 0.62 3.79
C ILE A 262 10.66 -0.01 2.68
N VAL A 263 10.02 -0.60 1.68
CA VAL A 263 10.66 -1.01 0.42
C VAL A 263 10.81 0.23 -0.44
N ASN A 264 12.03 0.58 -0.82
CA ASN A 264 12.26 1.67 -1.76
C ASN A 264 12.01 1.21 -3.20
N PRO A 265 11.61 2.12 -4.12
CA PRO A 265 11.46 1.80 -5.53
C PRO A 265 12.84 1.72 -6.18
N THR A 266 13.62 0.68 -5.89
CA THR A 266 14.95 0.42 -6.47
C THR A 266 15.00 -1.01 -7.00
N LYS A 267 15.96 -1.39 -7.86
CA LYS A 267 16.14 -2.82 -8.22
C LYS A 267 16.69 -3.66 -7.05
N ALA A 268 17.54 -3.05 -6.22
CA ALA A 268 18.01 -3.65 -4.97
C ALA A 268 17.00 -3.36 -3.83
N LYS A 269 15.81 -3.97 -3.92
CA LYS A 269 14.68 -3.72 -2.99
C LYS A 269 14.97 -4.15 -1.53
N PHE A 270 16.06 -4.89 -1.29
CA PHE A 270 16.33 -5.56 0.00
C PHE A 270 17.83 -5.58 0.33
N GLU A 271 18.33 -4.54 1.01
CA GLU A 271 19.69 -4.55 1.58
C GLU A 271 19.71 -5.07 3.04
N GLU A 272 18.54 -5.13 3.70
CA GLU A 272 18.43 -5.42 5.13
C GLU A 272 17.66 -6.72 5.45
N THR A 273 18.25 -7.58 6.27
CA THR A 273 17.79 -8.96 6.51
C THR A 273 16.41 -9.04 7.16
N VAL A 274 16.05 -8.20 8.14
CA VAL A 274 14.74 -8.36 8.81
C VAL A 274 13.56 -7.85 8.03
N PHE A 275 13.74 -6.72 7.37
CA PHE A 275 12.70 -6.18 6.55
C PHE A 275 12.44 -7.13 5.36
N GLN A 276 13.52 -7.71 4.82
CA GLN A 276 13.46 -8.80 3.86
C GLN A 276 12.71 -10.03 4.41
N GLN A 277 12.95 -10.44 5.66
CA GLN A 277 12.19 -11.52 6.29
C GLN A 277 10.68 -11.19 6.37
N HIS A 278 10.31 -10.00 6.85
CA HIS A 278 8.90 -9.59 6.92
C HIS A 278 8.24 -9.57 5.54
N TYR A 279 8.92 -8.99 4.55
CA TYR A 279 8.47 -8.95 3.16
C TYR A 279 8.18 -10.37 2.63
N TYR A 280 9.15 -11.28 2.71
CA TYR A 280 8.96 -12.64 2.22
C TYR A 280 7.93 -13.44 3.02
N GLN A 281 7.80 -13.21 4.33
CA GLN A 281 6.75 -13.83 5.12
C GLN A 281 5.36 -13.32 4.72
N SER A 282 5.23 -12.04 4.39
CA SER A 282 3.97 -11.45 3.88
C SER A 282 3.59 -12.03 2.52
N LEU A 283 4.57 -12.19 1.62
CA LEU A 283 4.37 -12.87 0.33
C LEU A 283 3.97 -14.34 0.49
N ARG A 284 4.59 -15.04 1.45
CA ARG A 284 4.22 -16.42 1.79
C ARG A 284 2.80 -16.50 2.33
N LEU A 285 2.40 -15.56 3.18
CA LEU A 285 1.04 -15.45 3.67
C LEU A 285 0.05 -15.24 2.52
N LEU A 286 0.37 -14.38 1.54
CA LEU A 286 -0.45 -14.24 0.33
C LEU A 286 -0.60 -15.58 -0.39
N SER A 287 0.51 -16.29 -0.66
CA SER A 287 0.47 -17.62 -1.33
C SER A 287 -0.44 -18.60 -0.58
N TYR A 288 -0.29 -18.70 0.74
CA TYR A 288 -1.10 -19.59 1.58
C TYR A 288 -2.58 -19.23 1.58
N GLU A 289 -2.93 -17.94 1.62
CA GLU A 289 -4.33 -17.54 1.54
C GLU A 289 -4.92 -17.84 0.16
N LEU A 290 -4.16 -17.70 -0.93
CA LEU A 290 -4.61 -17.98 -2.31
C LEU A 290 -4.73 -19.48 -2.64
N GLU A 291 -4.00 -20.34 -1.93
CA GLU A 291 -4.08 -21.81 -2.08
C GLU A 291 -5.29 -22.44 -1.37
N LYS A 292 -5.98 -21.71 -0.48
CA LYS A 292 -7.16 -22.21 0.22
C LYS A 292 -8.31 -22.53 -0.73
N PRO A 293 -9.17 -23.51 -0.38
CA PRO A 293 -10.39 -23.76 -1.14
C PRO A 293 -11.33 -22.55 -1.09
N GLN A 294 -12.14 -22.38 -2.14
CA GLN A 294 -13.16 -21.32 -2.25
C GLN A 294 -12.59 -19.92 -1.97
N THR A 295 -11.48 -19.59 -2.62
CA THR A 295 -10.79 -18.31 -2.39
C THR A 295 -11.11 -17.30 -3.49
N VAL A 296 -11.26 -16.04 -3.08
CA VAL A 296 -11.37 -14.91 -3.99
C VAL A 296 -10.26 -13.91 -3.67
N LEU A 297 -9.60 -13.44 -4.73
CA LEU A 297 -8.69 -12.31 -4.69
C LEU A 297 -9.31 -11.14 -5.45
N ILE A 298 -9.42 -9.98 -4.81
CA ILE A 298 -9.90 -8.74 -5.43
C ILE A 298 -8.73 -7.76 -5.53
N CYS A 299 -8.29 -7.47 -6.74
CA CYS A 299 -7.20 -6.55 -7.02
C CYS A 299 -7.75 -5.17 -7.42
N PHE A 300 -7.28 -4.11 -6.77
CA PHE A 300 -7.65 -2.73 -7.08
C PHE A 300 -6.42 -1.81 -7.01
N GLY A 301 -6.25 -0.95 -8.01
CA GLY A 301 -5.12 -0.01 -8.06
C GLY A 301 -3.73 -0.65 -8.15
N PHE A 302 -3.64 -1.94 -8.50
CA PHE A 302 -2.39 -2.68 -8.63
C PHE A 302 -2.04 -2.91 -10.11
N SER A 303 -0.84 -2.48 -10.53
CA SER A 303 -0.42 -2.49 -11.93
C SER A 303 0.13 -3.83 -12.43
N PHE A 304 0.34 -4.81 -11.53
CA PHE A 304 1.01 -6.08 -11.85
C PHE A 304 2.45 -5.95 -12.40
N LYS A 305 3.07 -4.77 -12.26
CA LYS A 305 4.49 -4.55 -12.58
C LYS A 305 5.45 -5.19 -11.56
N ASP A 306 4.98 -5.39 -10.32
CA ASP A 306 5.75 -6.14 -9.32
C ASP A 306 5.78 -7.63 -9.68
N GLU A 307 6.94 -8.10 -10.13
CA GLU A 307 7.12 -9.46 -10.63
C GLU A 307 6.93 -10.52 -9.55
N HIS A 308 7.42 -10.28 -8.32
CA HIS A 308 7.30 -11.26 -7.24
C HIS A 308 5.84 -11.52 -6.85
N ILE A 309 5.04 -10.46 -6.69
CA ILE A 309 3.61 -10.60 -6.39
C ILE A 309 2.87 -11.22 -7.58
N ARG A 310 3.18 -10.79 -8.81
CA ARG A 310 2.58 -11.33 -10.04
C ARG A 310 2.84 -12.83 -10.18
N GLU A 311 4.07 -13.28 -9.95
CA GLU A 311 4.44 -14.69 -10.01
C GLU A 311 3.69 -15.53 -8.98
N ILE A 312 3.54 -15.04 -7.75
CA ILE A 312 2.77 -15.73 -6.71
C ILE A 312 1.32 -15.89 -7.15
N ILE A 313 0.68 -14.82 -7.62
CA ILE A 313 -0.71 -14.88 -8.12
C ILE A 313 -0.80 -15.86 -9.29
N SER A 314 0.13 -15.79 -10.25
CA SER A 314 0.17 -16.66 -11.43
C SER A 314 0.26 -18.14 -11.04
N ARG A 315 1.14 -18.47 -10.09
CA ARG A 315 1.27 -19.84 -9.54
C ARG A 315 0.02 -20.28 -8.77
N SER A 316 -0.57 -19.40 -7.97
CA SER A 316 -1.79 -19.69 -7.21
C SER A 316 -3.01 -19.94 -8.10
N LEU A 317 -3.02 -19.49 -9.35
CA LEU A 317 -4.07 -19.84 -10.33
C LEU A 317 -4.13 -21.34 -10.67
N SER A 318 -3.15 -22.14 -10.25
CA SER A 318 -3.25 -23.60 -10.25
C SER A 318 -4.37 -24.11 -9.32
N ASN A 319 -4.72 -23.37 -8.25
CA ASN A 319 -5.87 -23.67 -7.40
C ASN A 319 -7.16 -23.62 -8.24
N PRO A 320 -7.90 -24.74 -8.40
CA PRO A 320 -9.11 -24.79 -9.23
C PRO A 320 -10.24 -23.90 -8.70
N SER A 321 -10.24 -23.59 -7.40
CA SER A 321 -11.29 -22.82 -6.74
C SER A 321 -10.99 -21.33 -6.58
N LEU A 322 -9.78 -20.89 -6.97
CA LEU A 322 -9.40 -19.48 -6.91
C LEU A 322 -10.07 -18.69 -8.04
N ILE A 323 -10.72 -17.59 -7.69
CA ILE A 323 -11.21 -16.58 -8.65
C ILE A 323 -10.50 -15.26 -8.34
N VAL A 324 -10.00 -14.59 -9.39
CA VAL A 324 -9.33 -13.29 -9.26
C VAL A 324 -10.15 -12.24 -9.98
N TYR A 325 -10.56 -11.20 -9.27
CA TYR A 325 -11.20 -10.01 -9.84
C TYR A 325 -10.18 -8.89 -9.95
N VAL A 326 -10.05 -8.29 -11.14
CA VAL A 326 -9.14 -7.17 -11.37
C VAL A 326 -9.95 -5.97 -11.79
N PHE A 327 -9.97 -4.94 -10.94
CA PHE A 327 -10.61 -3.67 -11.22
C PHE A 327 -9.61 -2.75 -11.95
N CYS A 328 -9.85 -2.54 -13.24
CA CYS A 328 -9.06 -1.67 -14.11
C CYS A 328 -9.50 -0.22 -13.98
N TYR A 329 -8.53 0.70 -14.00
CA TYR A 329 -8.80 2.14 -13.95
C TYR A 329 -9.42 2.68 -15.25
N LYS A 330 -8.95 2.19 -16.40
CA LYS A 330 -9.43 2.53 -17.75
C LYS A 330 -9.56 1.28 -18.62
N HIS A 331 -10.26 1.40 -19.75
CA HIS A 331 -10.39 0.28 -20.70
C HIS A 331 -9.03 -0.19 -21.24
N GLU A 332 -8.10 0.72 -21.54
CA GLU A 332 -6.75 0.42 -22.04
C GLU A 332 -5.91 -0.39 -21.05
N SER A 333 -6.05 -0.12 -19.74
CA SER A 333 -5.33 -0.82 -18.67
C SER A 333 -5.63 -2.32 -18.64
N LYS A 334 -6.76 -2.75 -19.20
CA LYS A 334 -7.08 -4.18 -19.34
C LYS A 334 -6.09 -4.88 -20.25
N SER A 335 -5.75 -4.28 -21.40
CA SER A 335 -4.83 -4.88 -22.36
C SER A 335 -3.44 -5.02 -21.75
N GLU A 336 -2.96 -3.95 -21.11
CA GLU A 336 -1.66 -3.93 -20.41
C GLU A 336 -1.58 -5.01 -19.32
N ILE A 337 -2.57 -5.10 -18.43
CA ILE A 337 -2.54 -6.11 -17.36
C ILE A 337 -2.71 -7.52 -17.94
N LYS A 338 -3.51 -7.69 -19.00
CA LYS A 338 -3.71 -8.99 -19.63
C LYS A 338 -2.45 -9.51 -20.33
N GLU A 339 -1.59 -8.63 -20.83
CA GLU A 339 -0.27 -9.01 -21.34
C GLU A 339 0.63 -9.54 -20.22
N LEU A 340 0.54 -8.97 -19.02
CA LEU A 340 1.32 -9.40 -17.86
C LEU A 340 0.78 -10.68 -17.20
N ILE A 341 -0.55 -10.84 -17.12
CA ILE A 341 -1.19 -11.99 -16.49
C ILE A 341 -2.50 -12.35 -17.21
N ASN A 342 -2.52 -13.52 -17.85
CA ASN A 342 -3.67 -14.00 -18.62
C ASN A 342 -4.11 -15.39 -18.17
N ASN A 343 -5.30 -15.49 -17.60
CA ASN A 343 -5.91 -16.75 -17.20
C ASN A 343 -7.43 -16.64 -17.21
N LYS A 344 -8.13 -17.74 -17.54
CA LYS A 344 -9.61 -17.79 -17.57
C LYS A 344 -10.27 -17.52 -16.20
N LYS A 345 -9.54 -17.71 -15.09
CA LYS A 345 -10.00 -17.44 -13.73
C LYS A 345 -9.85 -15.97 -13.31
N ILE A 346 -9.24 -15.15 -14.17
CA ILE A 346 -9.12 -13.70 -13.96
C ILE A 346 -10.28 -13.01 -14.67
N ILE A 347 -11.10 -12.32 -13.88
CA ILE A 347 -12.25 -11.57 -14.35
C ILE A 347 -11.89 -10.10 -14.26
N PHE A 348 -11.77 -9.46 -15.42
CA PHE A 348 -11.49 -8.03 -15.52
C PHE A 348 -12.79 -7.23 -15.41
N ILE A 349 -12.79 -6.25 -14.51
CA ILE A 349 -13.86 -5.31 -14.26
C ILE A 349 -13.34 -3.93 -14.62
N TYR A 350 -14.05 -3.21 -15.47
CA TYR A 350 -13.65 -1.90 -15.97
C TYR A 350 -14.87 -0.97 -15.98
N PRO A 351 -14.67 0.34 -15.86
CA PRO A 351 -15.76 1.30 -15.92
C PRO A 351 -16.49 1.22 -17.26
N GLU A 352 -17.83 1.30 -17.26
CA GLU A 352 -18.64 1.28 -18.49
C GLU A 352 -18.41 2.54 -19.36
N ASN A 353 -17.91 3.63 -18.75
CA ASN A 353 -17.60 4.90 -19.42
C ASN A 353 -16.19 5.38 -19.03
N ASN A 354 -15.18 5.03 -19.83
CA ASN A 354 -13.95 5.81 -20.13
C ASN A 354 -12.96 4.97 -20.93
#